data_AF-A0A9P7YDG0-F1
#
_entry.id   AF-A0A9P7YDG0-F1
#
_cell.length_a   1.000
_cell.length_b   1.000
_cell.length_c   1.000
_cell.angle_alpha   90.00
_cell.angle_beta   90.00
_cell.angle_gamma   90.00
#
_symmetry.space_group_name_H-M   'P 1'
#
loop_
_entity.id
_entity.type
_entity.pdbx_description
1 polymer ?
#
loop_
_entity_poly.entity_id
_entity_poly.type
_entity_poly.pdbx_seq_one_letter_code
_entity_poly.pdbx_strand_id
1 'polypeptide(L)'
;MRNKLEEGQKSLAEEQKRLAYWDEKLSKVSIQNVGDLGEEGAQEELPTFTKDELADVRKSDLRGEIAALEEKTSNVNVDLGVLAEYRRRVEEHAARDADLMTAVGQRDMAKKRCDELRRLRLEGFMEGFSAISLRLKEMYQMITMGGNAELELVDSLDPFSEGILFSVMPPKKSWKNISNLSGGEKTLSSLALVFALHHYKPTPLYVMDEIDAALDFRNVSIVASYIKERTKNAQFIVISLRNNMFELASRLVGVYKVNHMTKSVTIENRNYIQGAA
;
A
#
# COMPACT_ATOMS: atom_id res chain seq x y z
N MET A 1 68.46 -43.69 -64.52
CA MET A 1 67.07 -43.22 -64.25
C MET A 1 66.40 -43.91 -63.06
N ARG A 2 66.74 -45.16 -62.67
CA ARG A 2 66.14 -45.84 -61.50
C ARG A 2 66.41 -45.17 -60.14
N ASN A 3 67.64 -44.72 -59.85
CA ASN A 3 67.96 -44.10 -58.54
C ASN A 3 67.15 -42.83 -58.23
N LYS A 4 66.92 -41.95 -59.22
CA LYS A 4 66.13 -40.73 -59.01
C LYS A 4 64.65 -41.02 -58.74
N LEU A 5 64.15 -42.15 -59.25
CA LEU A 5 62.76 -42.57 -59.08
C LEU A 5 62.55 -43.21 -57.70
N GLU A 6 63.52 -44.00 -57.22
CA GLU A 6 63.53 -44.53 -55.84
C GLU A 6 63.73 -43.43 -54.79
N GLU A 7 64.61 -42.45 -55.03
CA GLU A 7 64.76 -41.27 -54.16
C GLU A 7 63.48 -40.42 -54.14
N GLY A 8 62.84 -40.22 -55.29
CA GLY A 8 61.56 -39.52 -55.39
C GLY A 8 60.43 -40.25 -54.64
N GLN A 9 60.37 -41.58 -54.73
CA GLN A 9 59.40 -42.41 -54.00
C GLN A 9 59.64 -42.40 -52.48
N LYS A 10 60.91 -42.40 -52.04
CA LYS A 10 61.25 -42.23 -50.62
C LYS A 10 60.84 -40.86 -50.08
N SER A 11 61.13 -39.80 -50.83
CA SER A 11 60.75 -38.43 -50.46
C SER A 11 59.22 -38.27 -50.40
N LEU A 12 58.50 -38.86 -51.36
CA LEU A 12 57.03 -38.89 -51.34
C LEU A 12 56.48 -39.62 -50.11
N ALA A 13 57.07 -40.77 -49.75
CA ALA A 13 56.65 -41.53 -48.58
C ALA A 13 56.94 -40.80 -47.26
N GLU A 14 58.03 -40.02 -47.19
CA GLU A 14 58.32 -39.17 -46.02
C GLU A 14 57.35 -38.00 -45.91
N GLU A 15 57.05 -37.30 -46.99
CA GLU A 15 56.10 -36.19 -46.96
C GLU A 15 54.66 -36.65 -46.71
N GLN A 16 54.27 -37.84 -47.20
CA GLN A 16 52.99 -38.47 -46.83
C GLN A 16 52.89 -38.78 -45.33
N LYS A 17 53.97 -39.24 -44.71
CA LYS A 17 54.01 -39.46 -43.26
C LYS A 17 53.95 -38.14 -42.48
N ARG A 18 54.59 -37.08 -42.97
CA ARG A 18 54.49 -35.74 -42.37
C ARG A 18 53.08 -35.18 -42.48
N LEU A 19 52.42 -35.35 -43.62
CA LEU A 19 51.01 -34.98 -43.81
C LEU A 19 50.13 -35.69 -42.79
N ALA A 20 50.24 -37.02 -42.68
CA ALA A 20 49.48 -37.79 -41.69
C ALA A 20 49.74 -37.33 -40.24
N TYR A 21 50.99 -37.01 -39.90
CA TYR A 21 51.34 -36.48 -38.58
C TYR A 21 50.72 -35.10 -38.31
N TRP A 22 50.73 -34.21 -39.30
CA TRP A 22 50.13 -32.88 -39.15
C TRP A 22 48.60 -32.93 -39.13
N ASP A 23 47.98 -33.80 -39.93
CA ASP A 23 46.53 -34.05 -39.88
C ASP A 23 46.12 -34.58 -38.49
N GLU A 24 46.89 -35.49 -37.90
CA GLU A 24 46.64 -35.98 -36.54
C GLU A 24 46.80 -34.86 -35.50
N LYS A 25 47.82 -34.01 -35.64
CA LYS A 25 48.01 -32.83 -34.77
C LYS A 25 46.88 -31.82 -34.91
N LEU A 26 46.43 -31.52 -36.13
CA LEU A 26 45.30 -30.63 -36.42
C LEU A 26 44.01 -31.17 -35.80
N SER A 27 43.75 -32.47 -35.92
CA SER A 27 42.55 -33.10 -35.34
C SER A 27 42.47 -32.99 -33.81
N LYS A 28 43.63 -32.83 -33.14
CA LYS A 28 43.73 -32.65 -31.68
C LYS A 28 43.55 -31.19 -31.26
N VAL A 29 43.65 -30.23 -32.17
CA VAL A 29 43.39 -28.82 -31.90
C VAL A 29 41.91 -28.55 -32.11
N SER A 30 41.11 -28.77 -31.07
CA SER A 30 39.71 -28.36 -31.06
C SER A 30 39.59 -26.94 -30.51
N ILE A 31 38.97 -26.04 -31.27
CA ILE A 31 38.59 -24.72 -30.77
C ILE A 31 37.56 -24.94 -29.65
N GLN A 32 37.86 -24.47 -28.43
CA GLN A 32 36.89 -24.50 -27.35
C GLN A 32 35.78 -23.50 -27.69
N ASN A 33 34.55 -23.99 -27.90
CA ASN A 33 33.40 -23.12 -28.12
C ASN A 33 33.16 -22.28 -26.87
N VAL A 34 33.47 -20.99 -26.96
CA VAL A 34 33.10 -19.98 -25.96
C VAL A 34 31.68 -19.49 -26.25
N GLY A 35 30.76 -20.42 -26.51
CA GLY A 35 29.36 -20.09 -26.84
C GLY A 35 28.56 -19.49 -25.68
N ASP A 36 29.15 -19.49 -24.48
CA ASP A 36 28.54 -19.02 -23.23
C ASP A 36 28.76 -17.52 -22.97
N LEU A 37 29.44 -16.79 -23.87
CA LEU A 37 29.75 -15.35 -23.73
C LEU A 37 29.03 -14.41 -24.71
N GLY A 38 28.02 -14.91 -25.42
CA GLY A 38 27.20 -14.07 -26.31
C GLY A 38 27.77 -13.94 -27.72
N GLU A 39 26.83 -14.04 -28.66
CA GLU A 39 27.00 -14.21 -30.11
C GLU A 39 27.74 -15.50 -30.51
N GLU A 40 26.97 -16.46 -31.03
CA GLU A 40 27.47 -17.57 -31.83
C GLU A 40 28.17 -17.00 -33.07
N GLY A 41 29.42 -16.57 -32.92
CA GLY A 41 30.31 -16.38 -34.05
C GLY A 41 30.40 -17.71 -34.76
N ALA A 42 30.04 -17.73 -36.06
CA ALA A 42 30.24 -18.89 -36.92
C ALA A 42 31.66 -19.41 -36.70
N GLN A 43 31.80 -20.73 -36.54
CA GLN A 43 33.12 -21.36 -36.49
C GLN A 43 33.89 -20.90 -37.72
N GLU A 44 34.91 -20.05 -37.54
CA GLU A 44 35.83 -19.70 -38.63
C GLU A 44 36.60 -20.99 -38.96
N GLU A 45 36.11 -21.72 -39.97
CA GLU A 45 36.85 -22.84 -40.52
C GLU A 45 38.19 -22.30 -41.06
N LEU A 46 39.29 -22.97 -40.69
CA LEU A 46 40.60 -22.59 -41.18
C LEU A 46 40.59 -22.67 -42.72
N PRO A 47 41.01 -21.62 -43.44
CA PRO A 47 40.98 -21.60 -44.89
C PRO A 47 41.84 -22.75 -45.45
N THR A 48 41.24 -23.60 -46.28
CA THR A 48 41.91 -24.72 -46.95
C THR A 48 42.50 -24.23 -48.26
N PHE A 49 43.82 -24.14 -48.33
CA PHE A 49 44.53 -23.68 -49.53
C PHE A 49 44.51 -24.74 -50.63
N THR A 50 44.32 -24.30 -51.88
CA THR A 50 44.34 -25.15 -53.07
C THR A 50 45.77 -25.48 -53.51
N LYS A 51 45.95 -26.52 -54.34
CA LYS A 51 47.28 -26.99 -54.78
C LYS A 51 48.11 -25.93 -55.52
N ASP A 52 47.46 -25.00 -56.21
CA ASP A 52 48.13 -23.93 -56.95
C ASP A 52 48.59 -22.79 -56.02
N GLU A 53 47.82 -22.48 -54.96
CA GLU A 53 48.21 -21.50 -53.95
C GLU A 53 49.37 -21.99 -53.07
N LEU A 54 49.47 -23.31 -52.84
CA LEU A 54 50.60 -23.91 -52.12
C LEU A 54 51.94 -23.81 -52.87
N ALA A 55 51.91 -23.66 -54.20
CA ALA A 55 53.11 -23.60 -55.03
C ALA A 55 53.82 -22.24 -54.93
N ASP A 56 53.07 -21.17 -54.67
CA ASP A 56 53.59 -19.80 -54.54
C ASP A 56 54.02 -19.45 -53.10
N VAL A 57 53.60 -20.24 -52.11
CA VAL A 57 53.90 -20.00 -50.70
C VAL A 57 55.26 -20.59 -50.33
N ARG A 58 56.21 -19.72 -49.97
CA ARG A 58 57.55 -20.13 -49.53
C ARG A 58 57.52 -20.64 -48.10
N LYS A 59 58.03 -21.86 -47.90
CA LYS A 59 58.17 -22.51 -46.58
C LYS A 59 59.02 -21.70 -45.58
N SER A 60 59.87 -20.78 -46.04
CA SER A 60 60.65 -19.86 -45.19
C SER A 60 59.79 -18.77 -44.55
N ASP A 61 58.85 -18.23 -45.30
CA ASP A 61 58.10 -17.03 -44.92
C ASP A 61 57.01 -17.42 -43.92
N LEU A 62 56.35 -18.56 -44.15
CA LEU A 62 55.47 -19.21 -43.17
C LEU A 62 56.19 -19.52 -41.86
N ARG A 63 57.45 -20.00 -41.91
CA ARG A 63 58.21 -20.27 -40.68
C ARG A 63 58.56 -18.99 -39.93
N GLY A 64 58.80 -17.89 -40.64
CA GLY A 64 59.02 -16.58 -40.04
C GLY A 64 57.75 -16.03 -39.37
N GLU A 65 56.59 -16.17 -40.02
CA GLU A 65 55.29 -15.78 -39.43
C GLU A 65 54.94 -16.63 -38.21
N ILE A 66 55.14 -17.95 -38.28
CA ILE A 66 54.95 -18.85 -37.15
C ILE A 66 55.85 -18.44 -35.99
N ALA A 67 57.13 -18.17 -36.23
CA ALA A 67 58.05 -17.76 -35.17
C ALA A 67 57.66 -16.41 -34.54
N ALA A 68 57.22 -15.43 -35.34
CA ALA A 68 56.76 -14.14 -34.84
C ALA A 68 55.46 -14.26 -34.02
N LEU A 69 54.57 -15.17 -34.42
CA LEU A 69 53.33 -15.47 -33.67
C LEU A 69 53.62 -16.26 -32.40
N GLU A 70 54.57 -17.21 -32.42
CA GLU A 70 55.03 -17.94 -31.24
C GLU A 70 55.69 -17.00 -30.21
N GLU A 71 56.50 -16.05 -30.65
CA GLU A 71 57.10 -15.03 -29.78
C GLU A 71 56.04 -14.10 -29.17
N LYS A 72 55.07 -13.65 -29.97
CA LYS A 72 53.93 -12.88 -29.48
C LYS A 72 53.11 -13.67 -28.46
N THR A 73 52.86 -14.95 -28.72
CA THR A 73 52.07 -15.81 -27.82
C THR A 73 52.85 -16.13 -26.55
N SER A 74 54.17 -16.31 -26.64
CA SER A 74 55.03 -16.59 -25.48
C SER A 74 55.16 -15.39 -24.54
N ASN A 75 55.03 -14.16 -25.04
CA ASN A 75 55.09 -12.94 -24.22
C ASN A 75 53.76 -12.55 -23.60
N VAL A 76 52.65 -13.21 -23.96
CA VAL A 76 51.32 -12.96 -23.39
C VAL A 76 51.05 -13.99 -22.31
N ASN A 77 51.08 -13.55 -21.05
CA ASN A 77 50.72 -14.40 -19.93
C ASN A 77 49.19 -14.38 -19.77
N VAL A 78 48.49 -15.32 -20.41
CA VAL A 78 47.03 -15.43 -20.34
C VAL A 78 46.63 -16.13 -19.04
N ASP A 79 45.98 -15.40 -18.13
CA ASP A 79 45.39 -16.00 -16.94
C ASP A 79 44.01 -16.58 -17.26
N LEU A 80 43.96 -17.89 -17.48
CA LEU A 80 42.72 -18.64 -17.72
C LEU A 80 41.81 -18.69 -16.49
N GLY A 81 42.30 -18.35 -15.29
CA GLY A 81 41.51 -18.26 -14.06
C GLY A 81 40.44 -17.16 -14.10
N VAL A 82 40.70 -16.09 -14.85
CA VAL A 82 39.77 -14.96 -15.01
C VAL A 82 38.46 -15.40 -15.67
N LEU A 83 38.51 -16.34 -16.62
CA LEU A 83 37.31 -16.87 -17.28
C LEU A 83 36.41 -17.64 -16.32
N ALA A 84 37.00 -18.46 -15.44
CA ALA A 84 36.27 -19.21 -14.44
C ALA A 84 35.66 -18.28 -13.37
N GLU A 85 36.40 -17.26 -12.93
CA GLU A 85 35.90 -16.26 -11.98
C GLU A 85 34.78 -15.40 -12.59
N TYR A 86 34.92 -15.02 -13.86
CA TYR A 86 33.89 -14.28 -14.59
C TYR A 86 32.59 -15.08 -14.67
N ARG A 87 32.64 -16.35 -15.09
CA ARG A 87 31.45 -17.23 -15.13
C ARG A 87 30.76 -17.31 -13.77
N ARG A 88 31.54 -17.53 -12.70
CA ARG A 88 31.00 -17.58 -11.34
C ARG A 88 30.31 -16.26 -10.94
N ARG A 89 30.91 -15.11 -11.28
CA ARG A 89 30.32 -13.79 -10.97
C ARG A 89 29.06 -13.51 -11.78
N VAL A 90 29.00 -13.94 -13.04
CA VAL A 90 27.80 -13.79 -13.88
C VAL A 90 26.64 -14.60 -13.31
N GLU A 91 26.88 -15.85 -12.91
CA GLU A 91 25.86 -16.68 -12.26
C GLU A 91 25.39 -16.07 -10.92
N GLU A 92 26.31 -15.60 -10.08
CA GLU A 92 25.97 -14.95 -8.81
C GLU A 92 25.17 -13.65 -9.04
N HIS A 93 25.55 -12.85 -10.04
CA HIS A 93 24.84 -11.63 -10.40
C HIS A 93 23.43 -11.95 -10.90
N ALA A 94 23.27 -12.94 -11.78
CA ALA A 94 21.97 -13.36 -12.29
C ALA A 94 21.04 -13.84 -11.16
N ALA A 95 21.58 -14.59 -10.19
CA ALA A 95 20.83 -15.02 -9.01
C ALA A 95 20.38 -13.82 -8.15
N ARG A 96 21.30 -12.88 -7.85
CA ARG A 96 20.96 -11.67 -7.07
C ARG A 96 19.99 -10.74 -7.77
N ASP A 97 20.08 -10.61 -9.09
CA ASP A 97 19.12 -9.84 -9.89
C ASP A 97 17.73 -10.47 -9.81
N ALA A 98 17.63 -11.80 -9.91
CA ALA A 98 16.34 -12.50 -9.77
C ALA A 98 15.72 -12.31 -8.38
N ASP A 99 16.53 -12.38 -7.31
CA ASP A 99 16.10 -12.10 -5.95
C ASP A 99 15.63 -10.64 -5.78
N LEU A 100 16.38 -9.68 -6.33
CA LEU A 100 16.04 -8.27 -6.29
C LEU A 100 14.72 -7.99 -7.03
N MET A 101 14.55 -8.56 -8.23
CA MET A 101 13.30 -8.42 -9.00
C MET A 101 12.11 -9.00 -8.25
N THR A 102 12.29 -10.12 -7.57
CA THR A 102 11.27 -10.72 -6.70
C THR A 102 10.92 -9.78 -5.54
N ALA A 103 11.92 -9.24 -4.84
CA ALA A 103 11.71 -8.30 -3.73
C ALA A 103 11.03 -6.99 -4.17
N VAL A 104 11.41 -6.44 -5.33
CA VAL A 104 10.78 -5.26 -5.93
C VAL A 104 9.32 -5.56 -6.30
N GLY A 105 9.05 -6.72 -6.90
CA GLY A 105 7.69 -7.17 -7.20
C GLY A 105 6.81 -7.25 -5.94
N GLN A 106 7.33 -7.84 -4.86
CA GLN A 106 6.64 -7.91 -3.57
C GLN A 106 6.39 -6.51 -2.97
N ARG A 107 7.39 -5.63 -3.01
CA ARG A 107 7.26 -4.23 -2.55
C ARG A 107 6.15 -3.51 -3.32
N ASP A 108 6.13 -3.64 -4.64
CA ASP A 108 5.18 -2.95 -5.49
C ASP A 108 3.75 -3.49 -5.30
N MET A 109 3.59 -4.80 -5.08
CA MET A 109 2.30 -5.38 -4.68
C MET A 109 1.83 -4.85 -3.32
N ALA A 110 2.72 -4.80 -2.33
CA ALA A 110 2.41 -4.26 -1.00
C ALA A 110 2.03 -2.77 -1.07
N LYS A 111 2.74 -1.98 -1.89
CA LYS A 111 2.44 -0.57 -2.13
C LYS A 111 1.06 -0.39 -2.76
N LYS A 112 0.75 -1.14 -3.83
CA LYS A 112 -0.58 -1.12 -4.47
C LYS A 112 -1.70 -1.43 -3.47
N ARG A 113 -1.52 -2.47 -2.65
CA ARG A 113 -2.48 -2.82 -1.59
C ARG A 113 -2.66 -1.70 -0.57
N CYS A 114 -1.58 -1.05 -0.15
CA CYS A 114 -1.63 0.09 0.77
C CYS A 114 -2.40 1.26 0.16
N ASP A 115 -2.13 1.58 -1.12
CA ASP A 115 -2.80 2.67 -1.83
C ASP A 115 -4.30 2.40 -2.00
N GLU A 116 -4.68 1.15 -2.29
CA GLU A 116 -6.08 0.74 -2.36
C GLU A 116 -6.80 0.88 -1.01
N LEU A 117 -6.17 0.44 0.09
CA LEU A 117 -6.72 0.58 1.42
C LEU A 117 -6.84 2.06 1.84
N ARG A 118 -5.88 2.90 1.46
CA ARG A 118 -5.95 4.35 1.69
C ARG A 118 -7.13 4.97 0.94
N ARG A 119 -7.35 4.58 -0.31
CA ARG A 119 -8.51 5.02 -1.11
C ARG A 119 -9.83 4.61 -0.45
N LEU A 120 -9.97 3.33 -0.09
CA LEU A 120 -11.18 2.82 0.57
C LEU A 120 -11.44 3.51 1.92
N ARG A 121 -10.39 3.76 2.70
CA ARG A 121 -10.49 4.51 3.96
C ARG A 121 -10.99 5.93 3.73
N LEU A 122 -10.43 6.62 2.73
CA LEU A 122 -10.82 8.00 2.41
C LEU A 122 -12.27 8.06 1.91
N GLU A 123 -12.65 7.16 1.02
CA GLU A 123 -14.01 7.07 0.48
C GLU A 123 -15.05 6.85 1.59
N GLY A 124 -14.84 5.84 2.44
CA GLY A 124 -15.74 5.55 3.56
C GLY A 124 -15.76 6.66 4.62
N PHE A 125 -14.63 7.34 4.85
CA PHE A 125 -14.58 8.50 5.74
C PHE A 125 -15.40 9.67 5.18
N MET A 126 -15.23 10.02 3.90
CA MET A 126 -15.92 11.15 3.29
C MET A 126 -17.43 10.93 3.17
N GLU A 127 -17.85 9.70 2.87
CA GLU A 127 -19.28 9.33 2.85
C GLU A 127 -19.92 9.52 4.23
N GLY A 128 -19.29 8.96 5.28
CA GLY A 128 -19.75 9.12 6.65
C GLY A 128 -19.72 10.57 7.14
N PHE A 129 -18.63 11.29 6.83
CA PHE A 129 -18.45 12.69 7.20
C PHE A 129 -19.54 13.58 6.59
N SER A 130 -19.83 13.40 5.29
CA SER A 130 -20.89 14.15 4.61
C SER A 130 -22.28 13.86 5.20
N ALA A 131 -22.57 12.58 5.45
CA ALA A 131 -23.84 12.17 6.05
C ALA A 131 -24.02 12.75 7.47
N ILE A 132 -22.98 12.69 8.31
CA ILE A 132 -23.02 13.23 9.67
C ILE A 132 -23.13 14.75 9.66
N SER A 133 -22.39 15.44 8.78
CA SER A 133 -22.43 16.91 8.66
C SER A 133 -23.82 17.41 8.25
N LEU A 134 -24.47 16.74 7.28
CA LEU A 134 -25.83 17.07 6.88
C LEU A 134 -26.82 16.89 8.04
N ARG A 135 -26.73 15.76 8.75
CA ARG A 135 -27.61 15.49 9.90
C ARG A 135 -27.36 16.42 11.06
N LEU A 136 -26.12 16.78 11.33
CA LEU A 136 -25.76 17.76 12.36
C LEU A 136 -26.46 19.09 12.11
N LYS A 137 -26.42 19.58 10.87
CA LYS A 137 -27.08 20.83 10.47
C LYS A 137 -28.58 20.77 10.71
N GLU A 138 -29.25 19.70 10.27
CA GLU A 138 -30.68 19.48 10.48
C GLU A 138 -31.04 19.42 11.97
N MET A 139 -30.28 18.63 12.75
CA MET A 139 -30.54 18.45 14.19
C MET A 139 -30.32 19.75 14.96
N TYR A 140 -29.25 20.48 14.66
CA TYR A 140 -28.98 21.75 15.31
C TYR A 140 -30.11 22.75 15.03
N GLN A 141 -30.50 22.92 13.76
CA GLN A 141 -31.59 23.82 13.37
C GLN A 141 -32.93 23.45 14.01
N MET A 142 -33.21 22.16 14.15
CA MET A 142 -34.40 21.67 14.85
C MET A 142 -34.39 22.07 16.34
N ILE A 143 -33.26 21.88 17.03
CA ILE A 143 -33.15 22.13 18.47
C ILE A 143 -33.18 23.63 18.79
N THR A 144 -32.43 24.45 18.05
CA THR A 144 -32.34 25.91 18.31
C THR A 144 -33.43 26.73 17.61
N MET A 145 -34.26 26.10 16.77
CA MET A 145 -35.24 26.77 15.90
C MET A 145 -34.61 27.92 15.08
N GLY A 146 -33.38 27.72 14.59
CA GLY A 146 -32.61 28.70 13.81
C GLY A 146 -31.10 28.60 14.04
N GLY A 147 -30.30 29.35 13.28
CA GLY A 147 -28.84 29.20 13.30
C GLY A 147 -28.35 28.05 12.42
N ASN A 148 -27.07 27.70 12.56
CA ASN A 148 -26.42 26.70 11.71
C ASN A 148 -25.25 26.04 12.45
N ALA A 149 -24.90 24.81 12.07
CA ALA A 149 -23.77 24.06 12.61
C ALA A 149 -23.13 23.26 11.49
N GLU A 150 -21.80 23.28 11.42
CA GLU A 150 -21.05 22.69 10.32
C GLU A 150 -19.74 22.07 10.81
N LEU A 151 -19.39 20.93 10.23
CA LEU A 151 -18.10 20.28 10.39
C LEU A 151 -17.25 20.58 9.16
N GLU A 152 -16.08 21.15 9.38
CA GLU A 152 -15.14 21.53 8.33
C GLU A 152 -13.84 20.74 8.51
N LEU A 153 -13.26 20.28 7.41
CA LEU A 153 -11.92 19.69 7.41
C LEU A 153 -10.90 20.83 7.42
N VAL A 154 -9.88 20.74 8.27
CA VAL A 154 -8.80 21.75 8.27
C VAL A 154 -8.01 21.67 6.97
N ASP A 155 -7.68 20.44 6.55
CA ASP A 155 -7.10 20.16 5.24
C ASP A 155 -8.09 19.35 4.39
N SER A 156 -8.42 19.89 3.22
CA SER A 156 -9.31 19.25 2.24
C SER A 156 -8.62 18.18 1.40
N LEU A 157 -7.28 18.20 1.33
CA LEU A 157 -6.48 17.25 0.55
C LEU A 157 -6.19 15.97 1.33
N ASP A 158 -5.83 16.11 2.62
CA ASP A 158 -5.67 14.98 3.55
C ASP A 158 -6.44 15.19 4.86
N PRO A 159 -7.67 14.63 4.97
CA PRO A 159 -8.51 14.81 6.17
C PRO A 159 -7.92 14.17 7.44
N PHE A 160 -6.89 13.34 7.31
CA PHE A 160 -6.29 12.61 8.44
C PHE A 160 -5.10 13.35 9.09
N SER A 161 -4.62 14.45 8.49
CA SER A 161 -3.43 15.16 8.95
C SER A 161 -3.72 16.21 10.04
N GLU A 162 -4.67 17.12 9.80
CA GLU A 162 -4.90 18.29 10.67
C GLU A 162 -6.23 18.24 11.47
N GLY A 163 -7.10 17.27 11.17
CA GLY A 163 -8.34 17.03 11.91
C GLY A 163 -9.55 17.83 11.43
N ILE A 164 -10.54 18.00 12.32
CA ILE A 164 -11.87 18.53 12.00
C ILE A 164 -12.17 19.73 12.90
N LEU A 165 -12.66 20.81 12.31
CA LEU A 165 -13.18 21.99 13.00
C LEU A 165 -14.68 21.89 13.14
N PHE A 166 -15.17 22.13 14.36
CA PHE A 166 -16.59 22.26 14.63
C PHE A 166 -16.97 23.73 14.81
N SER A 167 -17.61 24.26 13.78
CA SER A 167 -18.06 25.64 13.68
C SER A 167 -19.56 25.73 13.86
N VAL A 168 -20.01 26.68 14.69
CA VAL A 168 -21.42 26.86 15.00
C VAL A 168 -21.81 28.33 14.89
N MET A 169 -22.98 28.58 14.32
CA MET A 169 -23.64 29.86 14.26
C MET A 169 -24.92 29.80 15.10
N PRO A 170 -24.89 30.29 16.35
CA PRO A 170 -26.10 30.45 17.14
C PRO A 170 -27.09 31.41 16.46
N PRO A 171 -28.39 31.29 16.73
CA PRO A 171 -29.39 32.17 16.13
C PRO A 171 -29.06 33.64 16.41
N LYS A 172 -29.03 34.46 15.34
CA LYS A 172 -28.71 35.90 15.38
C LYS A 172 -27.27 36.23 15.82
N LYS A 173 -26.33 35.28 15.75
CA LYS A 173 -24.90 35.49 16.03
C LYS A 173 -24.02 35.08 14.85
N SER A 174 -22.75 35.47 14.88
CA SER A 174 -21.74 35.06 13.89
C SER A 174 -21.23 33.63 14.14
N TRP A 175 -20.59 33.05 13.13
CA TRP A 175 -19.87 31.79 13.24
C TRP A 175 -18.77 31.88 14.30
N LYS A 176 -18.70 30.86 15.16
CA LYS A 176 -17.64 30.70 16.16
C LYS A 176 -17.27 29.23 16.28
N ASN A 177 -16.00 28.99 16.60
CA ASN A 177 -15.56 27.65 17.00
C ASN A 177 -16.23 27.26 18.33
N ILE A 178 -16.58 25.98 18.48
CA ILE A 178 -17.20 25.44 19.71
C ILE A 178 -16.43 25.80 20.98
N SER A 179 -15.10 25.88 20.93
CA SER A 179 -14.26 26.24 22.09
C SER A 179 -14.60 27.62 22.66
N ASN A 180 -15.08 28.55 21.81
CA ASN A 180 -15.37 29.94 22.14
C ASN A 180 -16.86 30.22 22.40
N LEU A 181 -17.70 29.18 22.46
CA LEU A 181 -19.13 29.30 22.77
C LEU A 181 -19.40 29.38 24.29
N SER A 182 -20.58 29.88 24.65
CA SER A 182 -21.07 29.84 26.04
C SER A 182 -21.38 28.40 26.48
N GLY A 183 -21.45 28.14 27.79
CA GLY A 183 -21.68 26.79 28.32
C GLY A 183 -22.94 26.12 27.75
N GLY A 184 -24.08 26.82 27.74
CA GLY A 184 -25.33 26.28 27.18
C GLY A 184 -25.28 26.03 25.67
N GLU A 185 -24.63 26.92 24.91
CA GLU A 185 -24.42 26.74 23.47
C GLU A 185 -23.51 25.54 23.17
N LYS A 186 -22.46 25.32 23.99
CA LYS A 186 -21.58 24.16 23.90
C LYS A 186 -22.35 22.86 24.14
N THR A 187 -23.16 22.79 25.19
CA THR A 187 -23.97 21.61 25.51
C THR A 187 -24.93 21.29 24.38
N LEU A 188 -25.61 22.30 23.85
CA LEU A 188 -26.59 22.12 22.78
C LEU A 188 -25.93 21.67 21.46
N SER A 189 -24.82 22.30 21.09
CA SER A 189 -24.05 21.92 19.89
C SER A 189 -23.49 20.50 20.00
N SER A 190 -23.01 20.12 21.18
CA SER A 190 -22.50 18.77 21.44
C SER A 190 -23.62 17.73 21.38
N LEU A 191 -24.78 18.03 21.95
CA LEU A 191 -25.94 17.16 21.91
C LEU A 191 -26.45 16.95 20.48
N ALA A 192 -26.47 18.01 19.66
CA ALA A 192 -26.81 17.91 18.24
C ALA A 192 -25.87 16.98 17.48
N LEU A 193 -24.56 17.03 17.75
CA LEU A 193 -23.57 16.13 17.17
C LEU A 193 -23.79 14.68 17.62
N VAL A 194 -24.06 14.45 18.90
CA VAL A 194 -24.37 13.10 19.41
C VAL A 194 -25.62 12.53 18.73
N PHE A 195 -26.67 13.33 18.53
CA PHE A 195 -27.86 12.89 17.81
C PHE A 195 -27.63 12.67 16.31
N ALA A 196 -26.77 13.46 15.67
CA ALA A 196 -26.37 13.22 14.28
C ALA A 196 -25.63 11.89 14.13
N LEU A 197 -24.71 11.59 15.06
CA LEU A 197 -24.00 10.32 15.13
C LEU A 197 -24.95 9.14 15.38
N HIS A 198 -25.92 9.30 16.27
CA HIS A 198 -26.98 8.32 16.50
C HIS A 198 -27.76 8.03 15.22
N HIS A 199 -28.10 9.07 14.43
CA HIS A 199 -28.83 8.88 13.18
C HIS A 199 -28.00 8.10 12.15
N TYR A 200 -26.69 8.36 12.10
CA TYR A 200 -25.78 7.62 11.21
C TYR A 200 -25.59 6.16 11.64
N LYS A 201 -25.41 5.91 12.94
CA LYS A 201 -25.22 4.57 13.50
C LYS A 201 -26.10 4.38 14.75
N PRO A 202 -27.31 3.82 14.60
CA PRO A 202 -28.20 3.62 15.73
C PRO A 202 -27.68 2.50 16.65
N THR A 203 -27.71 2.75 17.95
CA THR A 203 -27.36 1.83 19.03
C THR A 203 -28.64 1.44 19.78
N PRO A 204 -28.77 0.22 20.29
CA PRO A 204 -29.99 -0.20 20.97
C PRO A 204 -30.26 0.49 22.32
N LEU A 205 -29.23 1.03 22.99
CA LEU A 205 -29.32 1.61 24.33
C LEU A 205 -28.51 2.90 24.44
N TYR A 206 -29.12 3.93 25.03
CA TYR A 206 -28.50 5.21 25.34
C TYR A 206 -28.74 5.59 26.80
N VAL A 207 -27.69 6.07 27.46
CA VAL A 207 -27.74 6.58 28.83
C VAL A 207 -27.26 8.02 28.82
N MET A 208 -28.08 8.93 29.34
CA MET A 208 -27.81 10.37 29.39
C MET A 208 -27.95 10.85 30.83
N ASP A 209 -26.92 11.49 31.35
CA ASP A 209 -26.86 11.98 32.73
C ASP A 209 -26.79 13.51 32.76
N GLU A 210 -27.79 14.15 33.35
CA GLU A 210 -27.90 15.60 33.57
C GLU A 210 -27.60 16.49 32.34
N ILE A 211 -27.93 16.00 31.15
CA ILE A 211 -27.65 16.71 29.87
C ILE A 211 -28.39 18.05 29.74
N ASP A 212 -29.40 18.28 30.58
CA ASP A 212 -30.31 19.41 30.60
C ASP A 212 -29.97 20.47 31.66
N ALA A 213 -28.92 20.27 32.45
CA ALA A 213 -28.51 21.21 33.50
C ALA A 213 -28.22 22.62 32.95
N ALA A 214 -27.55 22.70 31.80
CA ALA A 214 -27.14 23.96 31.16
C ALA A 214 -28.12 24.47 30.08
N LEU A 215 -29.27 23.81 29.90
CA LEU A 215 -30.26 24.14 28.86
C LEU A 215 -31.42 24.99 29.40
N ASP A 216 -32.02 25.81 28.52
CA ASP A 216 -33.23 26.57 28.83
C ASP A 216 -34.48 25.68 28.76
N PHE A 217 -35.59 26.12 29.37
CA PHE A 217 -36.82 25.31 29.43
C PHE A 217 -37.40 24.96 28.05
N ARG A 218 -37.18 25.80 27.03
CA ARG A 218 -37.70 25.58 25.67
C ARG A 218 -36.90 24.50 24.97
N ASN A 219 -35.58 24.63 24.96
CA ASN A 219 -34.66 23.68 24.35
C ASN A 219 -34.78 22.31 25.03
N VAL A 220 -34.93 22.27 26.35
CA VAL A 220 -35.19 21.03 27.10
C VAL A 220 -36.45 20.33 26.59
N SER A 221 -37.54 21.07 26.37
CA SER A 221 -38.81 20.48 25.89
C SER A 221 -38.69 19.94 24.44
N ILE A 222 -37.95 20.64 23.58
CA ILE A 222 -37.68 20.19 22.20
C ILE A 222 -36.84 18.90 22.21
N VAL A 223 -35.77 18.87 23.02
CA VAL A 223 -34.91 17.69 23.19
C VAL A 223 -35.71 16.51 23.75
N ALA A 224 -36.55 16.73 24.76
CA ALA A 224 -37.40 15.69 25.33
C ALA A 224 -38.36 15.09 24.28
N SER A 225 -38.98 15.96 23.47
CA SER A 225 -39.87 15.55 22.37
C SER A 225 -39.12 14.73 21.32
N TYR A 226 -37.92 15.16 20.95
CA TYR A 226 -37.05 14.45 20.02
C TYR A 226 -36.67 13.05 20.53
N ILE A 227 -36.22 12.96 21.78
CA ILE A 227 -35.87 11.68 22.42
C ILE A 227 -37.09 10.77 22.41
N LYS A 228 -38.28 11.29 22.79
CA LYS A 228 -39.52 10.53 22.80
C LYS A 228 -39.85 9.94 21.42
N GLU A 229 -39.72 10.72 20.36
CA GLU A 229 -39.95 10.22 19.00
C GLU A 229 -38.96 9.11 18.62
N ARG A 230 -37.69 9.24 19.02
CA ARG A 230 -36.64 8.26 18.75
C ARG A 230 -36.71 6.99 19.60
N THR A 231 -37.46 6.99 20.72
CA THR A 231 -37.64 5.80 21.57
C THR A 231 -38.29 4.60 20.88
N LYS A 232 -38.87 4.78 19.68
CA LYS A 232 -39.45 3.67 18.90
C LYS A 232 -38.42 2.64 18.45
N ASN A 233 -37.18 3.08 18.20
CA ASN A 233 -36.13 2.25 17.60
C ASN A 233 -34.96 1.98 18.57
N ALA A 234 -34.88 2.69 19.69
CA ALA A 234 -33.80 2.57 20.67
C ALA A 234 -34.30 2.86 22.11
N GLN A 235 -33.65 2.26 23.10
CA GLN A 235 -33.96 2.50 24.51
C GLN A 235 -33.16 3.70 25.03
N PHE A 236 -33.85 4.67 25.64
CA PHE A 236 -33.22 5.83 26.28
C PHE A 236 -33.44 5.78 27.80
N ILE A 237 -32.35 5.90 28.54
CA ILE A 237 -32.33 6.10 30.00
C ILE A 237 -31.79 7.50 30.23
N VAL A 238 -32.65 8.39 30.74
CA VAL A 238 -32.30 9.79 30.98
C VAL A 238 -32.41 10.07 32.47
N ILE A 239 -31.34 10.62 33.04
CA ILE A 239 -31.30 11.12 34.42
C ILE A 239 -31.41 12.64 34.31
N SER A 240 -32.44 13.22 34.92
CA SER A 240 -32.74 14.65 34.85
C SER A 240 -33.51 15.08 36.08
N LEU A 241 -33.31 16.34 36.47
CA LEU A 241 -34.06 17.05 37.51
C LEU A 241 -35.10 18.03 36.95
N ARG A 242 -35.21 18.17 35.62
CA ARG A 242 -36.15 19.10 34.97
C ARG A 242 -37.47 18.39 34.63
N ASN A 243 -38.57 18.96 35.11
CA ASN A 243 -39.93 18.43 34.86
C ASN A 243 -40.19 18.14 33.37
N ASN A 244 -39.87 19.08 32.49
CA ASN A 244 -40.11 18.96 31.05
C ASN A 244 -39.41 17.77 30.38
N MET A 245 -38.32 17.24 30.95
CA MET A 245 -37.63 16.05 30.40
C MET A 245 -38.39 14.77 30.75
N PHE A 246 -38.67 14.57 32.03
CA PHE A 246 -39.22 13.31 32.52
C PHE A 246 -40.75 13.23 32.43
N GLU A 247 -41.44 14.35 32.18
CA GLU A 247 -42.89 14.36 31.96
C GLU A 247 -43.32 13.49 30.76
N LEU A 248 -42.48 13.40 29.72
CA LEU A 248 -42.72 12.56 28.54
C LEU A 248 -42.22 11.12 28.69
N ALA A 249 -41.59 10.77 29.81
CA ALA A 249 -41.04 9.44 30.05
C ALA A 249 -42.15 8.39 30.12
N SER A 250 -41.88 7.15 29.71
CA SER A 250 -42.85 6.05 29.84
C SER A 250 -42.84 5.45 31.26
N ARG A 251 -41.69 5.41 31.90
CA ARG A 251 -41.49 4.93 33.28
C ARG A 251 -40.58 5.91 34.01
N LEU A 252 -40.88 6.16 35.27
CA LEU A 252 -40.09 7.00 36.16
C LEU A 252 -39.41 6.11 37.19
N VAL A 253 -38.14 6.41 37.48
CA VAL A 253 -37.37 5.76 38.54
C VAL A 253 -37.03 6.81 39.58
N GLY A 254 -37.69 6.75 40.73
CA GLY A 254 -37.39 7.60 41.87
C GLY A 254 -36.31 6.98 42.73
N VAL A 255 -35.25 7.73 43.03
CA VAL A 255 -34.17 7.31 43.94
C VAL A 255 -34.27 8.11 45.22
N TYR A 256 -34.24 7.42 46.37
CA TYR A 256 -34.33 8.05 47.70
C TYR A 256 -33.42 7.33 48.70
N LYS A 257 -33.06 8.01 49.79
CA LYS A 257 -32.10 7.51 50.79
C LYS A 257 -32.78 7.37 52.15
N VAL A 258 -32.68 6.18 52.76
CA VAL A 258 -33.21 5.89 54.11
C VAL A 258 -32.11 5.21 54.92
N ASN A 259 -31.79 5.73 56.11
CA ASN A 259 -30.76 5.17 56.99
C ASN A 259 -29.42 4.92 56.28
N HIS A 260 -28.93 5.93 55.54
CA HIS A 260 -27.73 5.84 54.71
C HIS A 260 -27.73 4.80 53.58
N MET A 261 -28.84 4.11 53.32
CA MET A 261 -29.00 3.17 52.21
C MET A 261 -29.81 3.79 51.07
N THR A 262 -29.28 3.70 49.86
CA THR A 262 -29.99 4.13 48.63
C THR A 262 -31.01 3.07 48.23
N LYS A 263 -32.26 3.49 48.04
CA LYS A 263 -33.36 2.67 47.53
C LYS A 263 -33.93 3.32 46.28
N SER A 264 -34.53 2.52 45.40
CA SER A 264 -35.23 3.01 44.22
C SER A 264 -36.65 2.46 44.17
N VAL A 265 -37.55 3.23 43.57
CA VAL A 265 -38.92 2.84 43.26
C VAL A 265 -39.19 3.19 41.81
N THR A 266 -39.88 2.30 41.10
CA THR A 266 -40.24 2.52 39.70
C THR A 266 -41.75 2.65 39.59
N ILE A 267 -42.21 3.69 38.91
CA ILE A 267 -43.63 3.95 38.65
C ILE A 267 -43.86 4.10 37.14
N GLU A 268 -45.04 3.72 36.67
CA GLU A 268 -45.44 3.99 35.28
C GLU A 268 -46.02 5.39 35.17
N ASN A 269 -45.61 6.12 34.14
CA ASN A 269 -46.06 7.48 33.91
C ASN A 269 -47.31 7.45 33.02
N ARG A 270 -48.48 7.28 33.65
CA ARG A 270 -49.79 7.26 32.99
C ARG A 270 -50.54 8.56 33.33
N ASN A 271 -51.49 8.95 32.49
CA ASN A 271 -52.37 10.07 32.80
C ASN A 271 -53.36 9.67 33.91
N TYR A 272 -53.04 10.04 35.15
CA TYR A 272 -53.89 9.75 36.31
C TYR A 272 -55.12 10.69 36.42
N ILE A 273 -55.22 11.71 35.57
CA ILE A 273 -56.27 12.73 35.62
C ILE A 273 -57.49 12.36 34.75
N GLN A 274 -57.37 11.45 33.78
CA GLN A 274 -58.46 11.08 32.85
C GLN A 274 -59.37 9.95 33.35
N GLY A 275 -59.24 9.50 34.61
CA GLY A 275 -60.08 8.45 35.21
C GLY A 275 -61.41 8.93 35.82
N ALA A 276 -61.82 10.17 35.57
CA ALA A 276 -63.08 10.75 36.02
C ALA A 276 -63.88 11.30 34.83
N ALA A 277 -64.34 10.41 33.96
CA ALA A 277 -65.42 10.64 33.00
C ALA A 277 -66.16 9.33 32.77
#